data_AF-A0A7C7P0R8-F1
#
_entry.id   AF-A0A7C7P0R8-F1
#
_cell.length_a   1.000
_cell.length_b   1.000
_cell.length_c   1.000
_cell.angle_alpha   90.00
_cell.angle_beta   90.00
_cell.angle_gamma   90.00
#
_symmetry.space_group_name_H-M   'P 1'
#
loop_
_entity.id
_entity.type
_entity.pdbx_description
1 polymer ?
#
loop_
_entity_poly.entity_id
_entity_poly.type
_entity_poly.pdbx_seq_one_letter_code
_entity_poly.pdbx_strand_id
1 'polypeptide(L)'
;MFKFVDHHSCRLGRWYEQGEGKAHFSNTSRYMDLEGPHSSVHNATKDVFKEIAKQPMNFEEILDHLRQMERASNGVFEILDIMLNEKISNTQK
;
A
#
# COMPACT_ATOMS: atom_id res chain seq x y z
N MET A 1 -11.77 13.05 16.01
CA MET A 1 -10.60 12.15 16.04
C MET A 1 -10.63 11.32 14.76
N PHE A 2 -9.65 11.49 13.87
CA PHE A 2 -9.62 10.73 12.60
C PHE A 2 -9.27 9.27 12.91
N LYS A 3 -10.13 8.33 12.52
CA LYS A 3 -9.88 6.89 12.75
C LYS A 3 -9.08 6.36 11.57
N PHE A 4 -7.80 6.06 11.80
CA PHE A 4 -6.97 5.41 10.79
C PHE A 4 -7.52 4.01 10.52
N VAL A 5 -7.82 3.75 9.25
CA VAL A 5 -8.14 2.40 8.79
C VAL A 5 -6.85 1.63 8.73
N ASP A 6 -6.83 0.46 9.38
CA ASP A 6 -5.73 -0.47 9.29
C ASP A 6 -5.62 -1.03 7.85
N HIS A 7 -4.40 -1.27 7.38
CA HIS A 7 -4.12 -1.73 6.02
C HIS A 7 -4.86 -3.03 5.68
N HIS A 8 -4.90 -4.02 6.58
CA HIS A 8 -5.69 -5.25 6.38
C HIS A 8 -7.19 -4.96 6.24
N SER A 9 -7.68 -4.00 7.00
CA SER A 9 -9.09 -3.57 7.01
C SER A 9 -9.44 -2.57 5.92
N CYS A 10 -8.52 -2.20 5.02
CA CYS A 10 -8.81 -1.31 3.89
C CYS A 10 -9.41 -2.10 2.71
N ARG A 11 -9.86 -1.42 1.65
CA ARG A 11 -10.41 -2.11 0.47
C ARG A 11 -9.36 -2.99 -0.20
N LEU A 12 -8.12 -2.51 -0.33
CA LEU A 12 -7.01 -3.27 -0.91
C LEU A 12 -6.61 -4.44 0.01
N GLY A 13 -6.48 -4.22 1.33
CA GLY A 13 -6.20 -5.30 2.28
C GLY A 13 -7.23 -6.42 2.26
N ARG A 14 -8.52 -6.09 2.27
CA ARG A 14 -9.58 -7.11 2.14
C ARG A 14 -9.52 -7.84 0.80
N TRP A 15 -9.21 -7.14 -0.29
CA TRP A 15 -9.03 -7.76 -1.60
C TRP A 15 -7.82 -8.70 -1.62
N TYR A 16 -6.71 -8.26 -1.00
CA TYR A 16 -5.47 -9.01 -0.85
C TYR A 16 -5.70 -10.26 0.01
N GLU A 17 -6.17 -10.17 1.25
CA GLU A 17 -6.09 -11.29 2.19
C GLU A 17 -7.22 -12.32 2.13
N GLN A 18 -8.39 -11.92 1.64
CA GLN A 18 -9.61 -12.73 1.74
C GLN A 18 -10.54 -12.64 0.52
N GLY A 19 -10.28 -11.72 -0.41
CA GLY A 19 -11.13 -11.49 -1.58
C GLY A 19 -10.57 -12.05 -2.88
N GLU A 20 -11.04 -11.46 -3.99
CA GLU A 20 -10.66 -11.81 -5.37
C GLU A 20 -9.13 -11.76 -5.60
N GLY A 21 -8.43 -10.85 -4.93
CA GLY A 21 -6.97 -10.75 -5.02
C GLY A 21 -6.30 -12.04 -4.57
N LYS A 22 -6.72 -12.58 -3.42
CA LYS A 22 -6.26 -13.90 -2.98
C LYS A 22 -6.67 -15.00 -3.95
N ALA A 23 -7.94 -15.08 -4.29
CA ALA A 23 -8.48 -16.17 -5.10
C ALA A 23 -7.78 -16.27 -6.48
N HIS A 24 -7.43 -15.13 -7.08
CA HIS A 24 -6.89 -15.09 -8.44
C HIS A 24 -5.40 -14.81 -8.53
N PHE A 25 -4.80 -14.11 -7.56
CA PHE A 25 -3.42 -13.63 -7.66
C PHE A 25 -2.47 -14.21 -6.61
N SER A 26 -2.95 -14.98 -5.62
CA SER A 26 -2.07 -15.51 -4.55
C SER A 26 -0.92 -16.39 -5.05
N ASN A 27 -1.04 -16.95 -6.26
CA ASN A 27 -0.03 -17.81 -6.87
C ASN A 27 0.94 -17.03 -7.78
N THR A 28 0.79 -15.72 -7.92
CA THR A 28 1.72 -14.90 -8.71
C THR A 28 3.01 -14.68 -7.93
N SER A 29 4.10 -14.51 -8.67
CA SER A 29 5.47 -14.47 -8.12
C SER A 29 5.72 -13.35 -7.09
N ARG A 30 4.95 -12.27 -7.15
CA ARG A 30 5.14 -11.06 -6.33
C ARG A 30 3.97 -10.73 -5.41
N TYR A 31 3.02 -11.64 -5.26
CA TYR A 31 1.84 -11.37 -4.45
C TYR A 31 2.15 -11.00 -3.00
N MET A 32 3.06 -11.74 -2.36
CA MET A 32 3.48 -11.46 -0.98
C MET A 32 4.21 -10.12 -0.82
N ASP A 33 4.82 -9.61 -1.90
CA ASP A 33 5.58 -8.36 -1.85
C ASP A 33 4.65 -7.14 -1.71
N LEU A 34 3.35 -7.28 -2.02
CA LEU A 34 2.37 -6.17 -1.98
C LEU A 34 2.18 -5.58 -0.58
N GLU A 35 2.33 -6.42 0.45
CA GLU A 35 2.04 -6.06 1.84
C GLU A 35 2.97 -4.96 2.38
N GLY A 36 4.25 -5.01 2.01
CA GLY A 36 5.27 -4.05 2.42
C GLY A 36 4.94 -2.60 2.03
N PRO A 37 4.83 -2.27 0.72
CA PRO A 37 4.47 -0.93 0.30
C PRO A 37 3.05 -0.55 0.71
N HIS A 38 2.09 -1.49 0.76
CA HIS A 38 0.74 -1.22 1.23
C HIS A 38 0.68 -0.74 2.69
N SER A 39 1.33 -1.46 3.61
CA SER A 39 1.43 -1.05 5.03
C SER A 39 2.16 0.29 5.17
N SER A 40 3.18 0.53 4.34
CA SER A 40 3.97 1.76 4.34
C SER A 40 3.14 3.00 3.97
N VAL A 41 2.20 2.90 3.01
CA VAL A 41 1.27 4.00 2.69
C VAL A 41 0.44 4.39 3.92
N HIS A 42 -0.12 3.39 4.62
CA HIS A 42 -0.93 3.63 5.82
C HIS A 42 -0.11 4.22 6.97
N ASN A 43 1.13 3.76 7.17
CA ASN A 43 2.01 4.25 8.22
C ASN A 43 2.48 5.68 7.93
N ALA A 44 2.93 5.98 6.71
CA ALA A 44 3.30 7.34 6.31
C ALA A 44 2.14 8.33 6.48
N THR A 45 0.91 7.92 6.15
CA THR A 45 -0.29 8.73 6.41
C THR A 45 -0.45 9.02 7.90
N LYS A 46 -0.32 8.01 8.78
CA LYS A 46 -0.39 8.22 10.24
C LYS A 46 0.67 9.21 10.71
N ASP A 47 1.88 9.10 10.19
CA ASP A 47 2.99 9.95 10.62
C ASP A 47 2.83 11.41 10.16
N VAL A 48 2.30 11.66 8.96
CA VAL A 48 1.88 13.01 8.53
C VAL A 48 0.94 13.65 9.56
N PHE A 49 -0.12 12.94 9.97
CA PHE A 49 -1.07 13.49 10.94
C PHE A 49 -0.48 13.65 12.35
N LYS A 50 0.46 12.79 12.77
CA LYS A 50 1.19 12.97 14.03
C LYS A 50 2.01 14.25 14.00
N GLU A 51 2.74 14.52 12.91
CA GLU A 51 3.53 15.75 12.79
C GLU A 51 2.67 17.01 12.72
N ILE A 52 1.54 16.96 12.00
CA ILE A 52 0.59 18.08 11.93
C ILE A 52 0.03 18.41 13.33
N ALA A 53 -0.11 17.42 14.20
CA ALA A 53 -0.62 17.62 15.56
C ALA A 53 0.41 18.23 16.53
N LYS A 54 1.70 18.29 16.16
CA LYS A 54 2.75 18.88 17.01
C LYS A 54 2.71 20.41 16.98
N GLN A 55 3.20 21.03 18.06
CA GLN A 55 3.45 22.46 18.13
C GLN A 55 4.84 22.74 18.73
N PRO A 56 5.75 23.41 17.99
CA PRO A 56 5.60 23.82 16.59
C PRO A 56 5.56 22.61 15.64
N MET A 57 4.90 22.78 14.50
CA MET A 57 4.86 21.78 13.44
C MET A 57 6.23 21.72 12.74
N ASN A 58 6.68 20.51 12.37
CA ASN A 58 7.88 20.31 11.57
C ASN A 58 7.50 20.05 10.10
N PHE A 59 7.61 21.08 9.26
CA PHE A 59 7.22 21.00 7.85
C PHE A 59 8.13 20.07 7.03
N GLU A 60 9.42 19.99 7.34
CA GLU A 60 10.36 19.11 6.63
C GLU A 60 10.01 17.63 6.86
N GLU A 61 9.71 17.25 8.11
CA GLU A 61 9.27 15.88 8.43
C GLU A 61 7.94 15.53 7.76
N ILE A 62 6.99 16.48 7.72
CA ILE A 62 5.73 16.28 6.99
C ILE A 62 5.99 16.01 5.51
N LEU A 63 6.87 16.80 4.88
CA LEU A 63 7.22 16.62 3.48
C LEU A 63 7.88 15.26 3.23
N ASP A 64 8.76 14.83 4.13
CA ASP A 64 9.41 13.53 4.03
C ASP A 64 8.44 12.37 4.22
N HIS A 65 7.44 12.48 5.12
CA HIS A 65 6.37 11.48 5.23
C HIS A 65 5.49 11.45 3.98
N LEU A 66 5.18 12.60 3.37
CA LEU A 66 4.44 12.66 2.11
C LEU A 66 5.21 11.98 0.96
N ARG A 67 6.51 12.24 0.86
CA ARG A 67 7.38 11.56 -0.13
C ARG A 67 7.47 10.05 0.11
N GLN A 68 7.49 9.62 1.37
CA GLN A 68 7.45 8.19 1.71
C GLN A 68 6.13 7.54 1.28
N MET A 69 5.00 8.22 1.53
CA MET A 69 3.68 7.77 1.09
C MET A 69 3.61 7.64 -0.43
N GLU A 70 4.16 8.60 -1.17
CA GLU A 70 4.22 8.57 -2.63
C GLU A 70 5.07 7.40 -3.15
N ARG A 71 6.30 7.22 -2.64
CA ARG A 71 7.17 6.09 -3.03
C ARG A 71 6.52 4.74 -2.74
N ALA A 72 5.88 4.60 -1.58
CA ALA A 72 5.16 3.38 -1.21
C ALA A 72 3.97 3.14 -2.15
N SER A 73 3.24 4.19 -2.53
CA SER A 73 2.14 4.09 -3.50
C SER A 73 2.64 3.60 -4.86
N ASN A 74 3.78 4.09 -5.35
CA ASN A 74 4.39 3.59 -6.58
C ASN A 74 4.74 2.10 -6.47
N GLY A 75 5.32 1.67 -5.34
CA GLY A 75 5.61 0.25 -5.10
C GLY A 75 4.36 -0.63 -5.10
N VAL A 76 3.23 -0.15 -4.58
CA VAL A 76 1.94 -0.86 -4.68
C VAL A 76 1.56 -1.06 -6.16
N PHE A 77 1.60 0.00 -6.97
CA PHE A 77 1.23 -0.09 -8.39
C PHE A 77 2.16 -1.00 -9.18
N GLU A 78 3.47 -0.88 -8.99
CA GLU A 78 4.46 -1.73 -9.67
C GLU A 78 4.20 -3.22 -9.43
N ILE A 79 3.88 -3.60 -8.19
CA ILE A 79 3.59 -4.99 -7.85
C ILE A 79 2.26 -5.44 -8.47
N LEU A 80 1.22 -4.62 -8.41
CA LEU A 80 -0.07 -4.92 -9.05
C LEU A 80 0.10 -5.14 -10.57
N ASP A 81 0.91 -4.32 -11.23
CA ASP A 81 1.20 -4.43 -12.66
C ASP A 81 1.97 -5.72 -12.98
N ILE A 82 2.96 -6.09 -12.17
CA ILE A 82 3.68 -7.36 -12.33
C ILE A 82 2.72 -8.55 -12.22
N MET A 83 1.88 -8.58 -11.18
CA MET A 83 0.92 -9.66 -10.97
C MET A 83 -0.09 -9.76 -12.13
N LEU A 84 -0.56 -8.61 -12.64
CA LEU A 84 -1.48 -8.56 -13.78
C LEU A 84 -0.82 -9.09 -15.06
N ASN A 85 0.40 -8.64 -15.37
CA ASN A 85 1.15 -9.07 -16.55
C ASN A 85 1.47 -10.57 -16.51
N GLU A 86 1.78 -11.11 -15.33
CA GLU A 86 1.98 -12.56 -15.15
C GLU A 86 0.72 -13.35 -15.49
N LYS A 87 -0.45 -12.90 -15.01
CA LYS A 87 -1.74 -13.55 -15.31
C LYS A 87 -2.12 -13.47 -16.78
N ILE A 88 -1.91 -12.32 -17.42
CA ILE A 88 -2.17 -12.13 -18.85
C ILE A 88 -1.27 -13.05 -19.69
N SER A 89 0.01 -13.18 -19.32
CA SER A 89 0.97 -14.02 -20.03
C SER A 89 0.69 -15.51 -19.85
N ASN A 90 0.21 -15.93 -18.68
CA ASN A 90 -0.14 -17.32 -18.40
C ASN A 90 -1.48 -17.75 -19.01
N THR A 91 -2.38 -16.81 -19.30
CA THR A 91 -3.69 -17.12 -19.93
C THR A 91 -3.60 -17.27 -21.45
N GLN A 92 -2.50 -16.80 -22.06
CA GLN A 92 -2.26 -16.89 -23.52
C GLN A 92 -1.42 -18.11 -23.94
N LYS A 93 -1.04 -18.97 -22.99
CA LYS A 93 -0.36 -20.24 -23.24
C LYS A 93 -1.37 -21.38 -23.19
#